data_AF-A0A7J3I7K7-F1
#
_entry.id   AF-A0A7J3I7K7-F1
#
_cell.length_a   1.000
_cell.length_b   1.000
_cell.length_c   1.000
_cell.angle_alpha   90.00
_cell.angle_beta   90.00
_cell.angle_gamma   90.00
#
_symmetry.space_group_name_H-M   'P 1'
#
loop_
_entity.id
_entity.type
_entity.pdbx_description
1 polymer ?
#
loop_
_entity_poly.entity_id
_entity_poly.type
_entity_poly.pdbx_seq_one_letter_code
_entity_poly.pdbx_strand_id
1 'polypeptide(L)'
;MDLVRKSRRKTITIDRATANTIKELSTKHGTTINNYLKNLIEAVKELENMGLYAPTAIRDVKTIANLSRLGMVMIPSELLNSIDSNREAIARSAMRIGRALKELKADVYQAIEFLGTHYRVLIPVEDRIMIVGSGGGSTLLAEIVKGIAYGGGLEVVEEGGIATIKLGNRNKPENTTQ
;
A
#
# COMPACT_ATOMS: atom_id res chain seq x y z
N MET A 1 9.94 42.94 12.58
CA MET A 1 8.66 43.14 11.88
C MET A 1 8.63 42.20 10.70
N ASP A 2 8.03 41.02 10.86
CA ASP A 2 7.91 40.05 9.78
C ASP A 2 6.87 40.54 8.77
N LEU A 3 7.35 40.85 7.56
CA LEU A 3 6.52 41.16 6.41
C LEU A 3 5.64 39.96 6.11
N VAL A 4 4.36 40.05 6.46
CA VAL A 4 3.31 39.12 6.04
C VAL A 4 3.34 39.05 4.51
N ARG A 5 3.96 37.99 3.96
CA ARG A 5 3.95 37.72 2.52
C ARG A 5 2.48 37.56 2.09
N LYS A 6 1.93 38.62 1.48
CA LYS A 6 0.60 38.57 0.87
C LYS A 6 0.60 37.44 -0.15
N SER A 7 -0.16 36.37 0.11
CA SER A 7 -0.30 35.23 -0.78
C SER A 7 -0.78 35.71 -2.15
N ARG A 8 0.09 35.64 -3.17
CA ARG A 8 -0.27 35.99 -4.54
C ARG A 8 -1.17 34.88 -5.07
N ARG A 9 -2.44 35.22 -5.35
CA ARG A 9 -3.35 34.32 -6.05
C ARG A 9 -2.77 34.00 -7.42
N LYS A 10 -2.69 32.72 -7.75
CA LYS A 10 -2.31 32.23 -9.08
C LYS A 10 -3.44 31.37 -9.62
N THR A 11 -3.72 31.51 -10.91
CA THR A 11 -4.66 30.64 -11.61
C THR A 11 -3.93 29.36 -12.03
N ILE A 12 -4.55 28.21 -11.80
CA ILE A 12 -4.05 26.90 -12.22
C ILE A 12 -5.08 26.33 -13.19
N THR A 13 -4.64 25.86 -14.34
CA THR A 13 -5.50 25.20 -15.33
C THR A 13 -5.54 23.71 -15.04
N ILE A 14 -6.74 23.16 -14.90
CA ILE A 14 -7.02 21.73 -14.75
C ILE A 14 -8.15 21.34 -15.69
N ASP A 15 -8.24 20.06 -16.04
CA ASP A 15 -9.35 19.58 -16.85
C ASP A 15 -10.68 19.67 -16.07
N ARG A 16 -11.78 19.74 -16.83
CA ARG A 16 -13.12 19.94 -16.25
C ARG A 16 -13.56 18.77 -15.38
N ALA A 17 -13.20 17.53 -15.74
CA ALA A 17 -13.64 16.35 -14.98
C ALA A 17 -12.98 16.35 -13.60
N THR A 18 -11.66 16.58 -13.54
CA THR A 18 -10.92 16.71 -12.28
C THR A 18 -11.44 17.87 -11.43
N ALA A 19 -11.72 19.03 -12.04
CA ALA A 19 -12.30 20.17 -11.31
C ALA A 19 -13.64 19.83 -10.65
N ASN A 20 -14.51 19.10 -11.37
CA ASN A 20 -15.79 18.65 -10.85
C ASN A 20 -15.62 17.66 -9.69
N THR A 21 -14.70 16.70 -9.81
CA THR A 21 -14.39 15.76 -8.72
C THR A 21 -13.91 16.48 -7.47
N ILE A 22 -13.00 17.45 -7.61
CA ILE A 22 -12.51 18.25 -6.47
C ILE A 22 -13.67 19.02 -5.82
N LYS A 23 -14.56 19.59 -6.64
CA LYS A 23 -15.74 20.31 -6.14
C LYS A 23 -16.64 19.40 -5.32
N GLU A 24 -16.99 18.23 -5.84
CA GLU A 24 -17.83 17.24 -5.15
C GLU A 24 -17.21 16.80 -3.81
N LEU A 25 -15.91 16.48 -3.81
CA LEU A 25 -15.18 16.11 -2.60
C LEU A 25 -15.16 17.25 -1.58
N SER A 26 -14.86 18.48 -2.01
CA SER A 26 -14.85 19.65 -1.12
C SER A 26 -16.22 19.90 -0.47
N THR A 27 -17.31 19.78 -1.24
CA THR A 27 -18.68 19.93 -0.74
C THR A 27 -19.05 18.81 0.25
N LYS A 28 -18.67 17.56 -0.04
CA LYS A 28 -18.90 16.42 0.87
C LYS A 28 -18.23 16.62 2.23
N HIS A 29 -17.10 17.32 2.26
CA HIS A 29 -16.37 17.64 3.49
C HIS A 29 -16.70 19.03 4.06
N GLY A 30 -17.75 19.71 3.56
CA GLY A 30 -18.21 21.00 4.09
C GLY A 30 -17.20 22.14 3.92
N THR A 31 -16.36 22.09 2.89
CA THR A 31 -15.29 23.08 2.67
C THR A 31 -15.29 23.65 1.25
N THR A 32 -14.53 24.73 1.04
CA THR A 32 -14.39 25.36 -0.29
C THR A 32 -13.32 24.65 -1.11
N ILE A 33 -13.39 24.73 -2.45
CA ILE A 33 -12.37 24.18 -3.35
C ILE A 33 -10.97 24.67 -2.99
N ASN A 34 -10.81 25.98 -2.75
CA ASN A 34 -9.51 26.57 -2.40
C ASN A 34 -8.94 25.99 -1.11
N ASN A 35 -9.78 25.85 -0.07
CA ASN A 35 -9.32 25.33 1.21
C ASN A 35 -9.03 23.83 1.14
N TYR A 36 -9.85 23.08 0.42
CA TYR A 36 -9.62 21.64 0.17
C TYR A 36 -8.29 21.42 -0.56
N LEU A 37 -8.05 22.15 -1.65
CA LEU A 37 -6.79 22.06 -2.40
C LEU A 37 -5.58 22.49 -1.57
N LYS A 38 -5.72 23.56 -0.79
CA LYS A 38 -4.65 24.01 0.09
C LYS A 38 -4.26 22.92 1.09
N ASN A 39 -5.23 22.34 1.79
CA ASN A 39 -4.99 21.26 2.75
C ASN A 39 -4.40 20.02 2.08
N LEU A 40 -4.88 19.66 0.88
CA LEU A 40 -4.34 18.53 0.12
C LEU A 40 -2.88 18.76 -0.26
N ILE A 41 -2.53 19.96 -0.73
CA ILE A 41 -1.15 20.33 -1.09
C ILE A 41 -0.26 20.38 0.15
N GLU A 42 -0.75 20.87 1.29
CA GLU A 42 -0.02 20.86 2.55
C GLU A 42 0.29 19.44 3.01
N ALA A 43 -0.70 18.53 2.99
CA ALA A 43 -0.49 17.12 3.30
C ALA A 43 0.51 16.43 2.34
N VAL A 44 0.40 16.70 1.04
CA VAL A 44 1.37 16.22 0.03
C VAL A 44 2.77 16.73 0.35
N LYS A 45 2.92 18.01 0.69
CA LYS A 45 4.21 18.60 1.03
C LYS A 45 4.80 17.99 2.30
N GLU A 46 3.99 17.71 3.31
CA GLU A 46 4.44 17.03 4.53
C GLU A 46 5.03 15.66 4.22
N LEU A 47 4.36 14.86 3.38
CA LEU A 47 4.86 13.55 2.93
C LEU A 47 6.18 13.68 2.17
N GLU A 48 6.26 14.59 1.19
CA GLU A 48 7.47 14.80 0.39
C GLU A 48 8.65 15.29 1.26
N ASN A 49 8.40 16.15 2.25
CA ASN A 49 9.43 16.59 3.20
C ASN A 49 9.98 15.46 4.07
N MET A 50 9.20 14.40 4.29
CA MET A 50 9.64 13.18 4.97
C MET A 50 10.40 12.23 4.03
N GLY A 51 10.60 12.61 2.76
CA GLY A 51 11.20 11.77 1.73
C GLY A 51 10.25 10.71 1.17
N LEU A 52 8.94 10.84 1.41
CA LEU A 52 7.92 9.92 0.91
C LEU A 52 7.27 10.50 -0.34
N TYR A 53 7.34 9.76 -1.46
CA TYR A 53 6.63 10.14 -2.67
C TYR A 53 5.11 10.09 -2.43
N ALA A 54 4.46 11.25 -2.43
CA ALA A 54 3.11 11.40 -1.92
C ALA A 54 2.05 10.53 -2.63
N PRO A 55 2.09 10.35 -3.96
CA PRO A 55 1.15 9.45 -4.64
C PRO A 55 1.24 7.99 -4.17
N THR A 56 2.45 7.50 -3.87
CA THR A 56 2.64 6.15 -3.32
C THR A 56 2.13 6.09 -1.89
N ALA A 57 2.51 7.04 -1.03
CA ALA A 57 2.06 7.07 0.36
C ALA A 57 0.52 7.13 0.50
N ILE A 58 -0.16 7.89 -0.36
CA ILE A 58 -1.65 7.94 -0.38
C ILE A 58 -2.23 6.57 -0.75
N ARG A 59 -1.62 5.86 -1.70
CA ARG A 59 -2.05 4.51 -2.08
C ARG A 59 -1.79 3.51 -0.93
N ASP A 60 -0.69 3.66 -0.20
CA ASP A 60 -0.38 2.82 0.94
C ASP A 60 -1.40 2.99 2.08
N VAL A 61 -1.86 4.22 2.32
CA VAL A 61 -2.95 4.48 3.30
C VAL A 61 -4.22 3.71 2.96
N LYS A 62 -4.56 3.58 1.67
CA LYS A 62 -5.70 2.74 1.23
C LYS A 62 -5.47 1.28 1.60
N THR A 63 -4.25 0.77 1.38
CA THR A 63 -3.86 -0.60 1.74
C THR A 63 -3.98 -0.81 3.26
N ILE A 64 -3.42 0.10 4.06
CA ILE A 64 -3.52 0.07 5.53
C ILE A 64 -4.98 0.03 5.96
N ALA A 65 -5.84 0.90 5.41
CA ALA A 65 -7.26 0.92 5.75
C ALA A 65 -7.98 -0.40 5.43
N ASN A 66 -7.62 -1.07 4.34
CA ASN A 66 -8.17 -2.38 4.01
C ASN A 66 -7.70 -3.46 4.98
N LEU A 67 -6.40 -3.49 5.30
CA LEU A 67 -5.84 -4.45 6.26
C LEU A 67 -6.41 -4.26 7.67
N SER A 68 -6.57 -3.00 8.11
CA SER A 68 -7.15 -2.68 9.42
C SER A 68 -8.62 -3.10 9.55
N ARG A 69 -9.42 -3.01 8.48
CA ARG A 69 -10.79 -3.56 8.46
C ARG A 69 -10.84 -5.07 8.65
N LEU A 70 -9.76 -5.77 8.29
CA LEU A 70 -9.60 -7.21 8.46
C LEU A 70 -8.98 -7.58 9.82
N GLY A 71 -8.83 -6.61 10.73
CA GLY A 71 -8.29 -6.82 12.07
C GLY A 71 -6.77 -6.82 12.16
N MET A 72 -6.05 -6.44 11.10
CA MET A 72 -4.61 -6.25 11.19
C MET A 72 -4.27 -4.94 11.90
N VAL A 73 -3.32 -5.01 12.82
CA VAL A 73 -2.82 -3.87 13.60
C VAL A 73 -1.33 -3.70 13.35
N MET A 74 -0.88 -2.46 13.21
CA MET A 74 0.54 -2.17 13.11
C MET A 74 1.18 -2.30 14.50
N ILE A 75 2.22 -3.14 14.58
CA ILE A 75 3.05 -3.27 15.78
C ILE A 75 4.50 -2.90 15.45
N PRO A 76 5.27 -2.38 16.42
CA PRO A 76 6.70 -2.17 16.25
C PRO A 76 7.42 -3.46 15.82
N SER A 77 8.29 -3.36 14.83
CA SER A 77 9.00 -4.52 14.26
C SER A 77 9.85 -5.26 15.29
N GLU A 78 10.34 -4.55 16.30
CA GLU A 78 11.17 -5.11 17.37
C GLU A 78 10.41 -6.18 18.17
N LEU A 79 9.08 -6.04 18.25
CA LEU A 79 8.24 -6.98 18.98
C LEU A 79 8.06 -8.31 18.24
N LEU A 80 8.27 -8.36 16.93
CA LEU A 80 8.07 -9.58 16.13
C LEU A 80 8.96 -10.74 16.60
N ASN A 81 10.15 -10.45 17.12
CA ASN A 81 11.07 -11.46 17.65
C ASN A 81 10.61 -12.06 18.99
N SER A 82 9.75 -11.35 19.72
CA SER A 82 9.24 -11.76 21.04
C SER A 82 7.94 -12.55 20.98
N ILE A 83 7.33 -12.70 19.79
CA ILE A 83 6.07 -13.40 19.63
C ILE A 83 6.35 -14.90 19.51
N ASP A 84 6.15 -15.63 20.60
CA ASP A 84 6.09 -17.09 20.53
C ASP A 84 4.82 -17.48 19.74
N SER A 85 5.05 -17.94 18.53
CA SER A 85 4.03 -17.93 17.48
C SER A 85 3.79 -19.33 16.96
N ASN A 86 2.56 -19.82 17.10
CA ASN A 86 2.10 -20.98 16.34
C ASN A 86 2.06 -20.61 14.84
N ARG A 87 3.11 -20.98 14.11
CA ARG A 87 3.27 -20.70 12.67
C ARG A 87 2.07 -21.14 11.85
N GLU A 88 1.47 -22.29 12.20
CA GLU A 88 0.33 -22.83 11.49
C GLU A 88 -0.92 -21.95 11.66
N ALA A 89 -1.17 -21.45 12.87
CA ALA A 89 -2.26 -20.53 13.15
C ALA A 89 -2.09 -19.19 12.40
N ILE A 90 -0.86 -18.72 12.28
CA ILE A 90 -0.53 -17.50 11.53
C ILE A 90 -0.73 -17.69 10.05
N ALA A 91 -0.23 -18.79 9.47
CA ALA A 91 -0.43 -19.11 8.07
C ALA A 91 -1.92 -19.20 7.71
N ARG A 92 -2.74 -19.87 8.55
CA ARG A 92 -4.20 -19.94 8.36
C ARG A 92 -4.86 -18.56 8.44
N SER A 93 -4.45 -17.73 9.39
CA SER A 93 -4.98 -16.37 9.55
C SER A 93 -4.61 -15.48 8.35
N ALA A 94 -3.36 -15.54 7.91
CA ALA A 94 -2.88 -14.85 6.72
C ALA A 94 -3.61 -15.29 5.44
N MET A 95 -3.89 -16.59 5.29
CA MET A 95 -4.69 -17.09 4.18
C MET A 95 -6.13 -16.56 4.19
N ARG A 96 -6.75 -16.47 5.38
CA ARG A 96 -8.09 -15.86 5.52
C ARG A 96 -8.07 -14.38 5.13
N ILE A 97 -7.03 -13.64 5.52
CA ILE A 97 -6.84 -12.23 5.14
C ILE A 97 -6.71 -12.10 3.62
N GLY A 98 -5.88 -12.93 2.99
CA GLY A 98 -5.74 -12.96 1.53
C GLY A 98 -7.06 -13.21 0.80
N ARG A 99 -7.85 -14.17 1.28
CA ARG A 99 -9.19 -14.45 0.73
C ARG A 99 -10.13 -13.26 0.89
N ALA A 100 -10.15 -12.66 2.08
CA ALA A 100 -11.00 -11.51 2.35
C ALA A 100 -10.59 -10.29 1.50
N LEU A 101 -9.30 -10.05 1.28
CA LEU A 101 -8.84 -9.01 0.36
C LEU A 101 -9.34 -9.24 -1.07
N LYS A 102 -9.27 -10.48 -1.55
CA LYS A 102 -9.80 -10.85 -2.87
C LYS A 102 -11.30 -10.62 -2.97
N GLU A 103 -12.07 -11.03 -1.95
CA GLU A 103 -13.52 -10.84 -1.90
C GLU A 103 -13.91 -9.35 -1.87
N LEU A 104 -13.13 -8.53 -1.18
CA LEU A 104 -13.30 -7.07 -1.15
C LEU A 104 -12.84 -6.37 -2.44
N LYS A 105 -12.37 -7.11 -3.45
CA LYS A 105 -11.74 -6.57 -4.67
C LYS A 105 -10.59 -5.61 -4.34
N ALA A 106 -9.92 -5.82 -3.21
CA ALA A 106 -8.72 -5.10 -2.85
C ALA A 106 -7.52 -5.66 -3.62
N ASP A 107 -6.51 -4.83 -3.81
CA ASP A 107 -5.30 -5.24 -4.49
C ASP A 107 -4.41 -6.07 -3.54
N VAL A 108 -4.52 -7.40 -3.66
CA VAL A 108 -3.74 -8.36 -2.85
C VAL A 108 -2.24 -8.16 -3.06
N TYR A 109 -1.82 -7.89 -4.30
CA TYR A 109 -0.41 -7.66 -4.61
C TYR A 109 0.10 -6.41 -3.91
N GLN A 110 -0.65 -5.32 -3.98
CA GLN A 110 -0.29 -4.09 -3.29
C GLN A 110 -0.19 -4.27 -1.77
N ALA A 111 -1.04 -5.12 -1.18
CA ALA A 111 -0.94 -5.47 0.24
C ALA A 111 0.34 -6.24 0.57
N ILE A 112 0.73 -7.18 -0.29
CA ILE A 112 1.97 -7.94 -0.16
C ILE A 112 3.18 -7.03 -0.32
N GLU A 113 3.20 -6.20 -1.36
CA GLU A 113 4.28 -5.26 -1.64
C GLU A 113 4.46 -4.27 -0.50
N PHE A 114 3.36 -3.71 0.01
CA PHE A 114 3.37 -2.83 1.18
C PHE A 114 4.00 -3.53 2.39
N LEU A 115 3.48 -4.69 2.79
CA LEU A 115 3.98 -5.42 3.95
C LEU A 115 5.46 -5.76 3.77
N GLY A 116 5.82 -6.33 2.63
CA GLY A 116 7.14 -6.91 2.49
C GLY A 116 8.25 -5.92 2.14
N THR A 117 7.93 -4.79 1.51
CA THR A 117 8.88 -3.69 1.29
C THR A 117 9.19 -2.98 2.60
N HIS A 118 8.18 -2.68 3.42
CA HIS A 118 8.38 -2.00 4.70
C HIS A 118 9.22 -2.82 5.69
N TYR A 119 9.09 -4.15 5.66
CA TYR A 119 9.84 -5.03 6.54
C TYR A 119 11.06 -5.70 5.89
N ARG A 120 11.44 -5.29 4.67
CA ARG A 120 12.63 -5.79 3.95
C ARG A 120 12.67 -7.31 3.78
N VAL A 121 11.50 -7.94 3.67
CA VAL A 121 11.36 -9.38 3.42
C VAL A 121 11.08 -9.71 1.95
N LEU A 122 10.97 -8.68 1.11
CA LEU A 122 10.75 -8.82 -0.32
C LEU A 122 11.89 -8.23 -1.14
N ILE A 123 12.22 -8.95 -2.21
CA ILE A 123 13.07 -8.47 -3.30
C ILE A 123 12.18 -8.48 -4.56
N PRO A 124 11.77 -7.31 -5.08
CA PRO A 124 11.08 -7.24 -6.36
C PRO A 124 12.06 -7.62 -7.48
N VAL A 125 11.65 -8.54 -8.36
CA VAL A 125 12.42 -8.99 -9.51
C VAL A 125 11.49 -8.96 -10.72
N GLU A 126 11.58 -7.92 -11.55
CA GLU A 126 10.81 -7.70 -12.79
C GLU A 126 9.34 -8.20 -12.80
N ASP A 127 9.14 -9.51 -13.04
CA ASP A 127 7.86 -10.21 -13.19
C ASP A 127 7.42 -11.02 -11.96
N ARG A 128 8.13 -10.90 -10.84
CA ARG A 128 7.90 -11.68 -9.63
C ARG A 128 8.40 -10.96 -8.38
N ILE A 129 7.94 -11.44 -7.24
CA ILE A 129 8.44 -11.03 -5.94
C ILE A 129 9.09 -12.24 -5.28
N MET A 130 10.35 -12.09 -4.86
CA MET A 130 11.03 -13.08 -4.04
C MET A 130 10.88 -12.71 -2.57
N ILE A 131 10.42 -13.67 -1.77
CA ILE A 131 10.32 -13.58 -0.31
C ILE A 131 11.55 -14.24 0.29
N VAL A 132 12.33 -13.49 1.05
CA VAL A 132 13.53 -13.98 1.73
C VAL A 132 13.36 -13.79 3.23
N GLY A 133 13.25 -14.89 3.96
CA GLY A 133 13.25 -14.88 5.43
C GLY A 133 14.66 -15.05 5.97
N SER A 134 15.27 -14.01 6.52
CA SER A 134 16.64 -14.04 7.05
C SER A 134 16.74 -14.43 8.53
N GLY A 135 15.62 -14.77 9.18
CA GLY A 135 15.54 -15.26 10.56
C GLY A 135 14.71 -14.37 11.50
N GLY A 136 14.25 -14.93 12.62
CA GLY A 136 13.45 -14.22 13.63
C GLY A 136 12.11 -13.71 13.10
N GLY A 137 11.76 -12.45 13.40
CA GLY A 137 10.53 -11.78 12.97
C GLY A 137 10.38 -11.65 11.45
N SER A 138 11.49 -11.67 10.69
CA SER A 138 11.44 -11.68 9.22
C SER A 138 10.83 -12.96 8.67
N THR A 139 11.06 -14.10 9.34
CA THR A 139 10.47 -15.39 8.98
C THR A 139 8.96 -15.39 9.23
N LEU A 140 8.52 -14.77 10.34
CA LEU A 140 7.10 -14.63 10.64
C LEU A 140 6.36 -13.82 9.56
N LEU A 141 6.96 -12.70 9.16
CA LEU A 141 6.43 -11.85 8.11
C LEU A 141 6.43 -12.54 6.75
N ALA A 142 7.48 -13.31 6.42
CA ALA A 142 7.51 -14.12 5.21
C ALA A 142 6.35 -15.12 5.18
N GLU A 143 6.05 -15.80 6.29
CA GLU A 143 4.88 -16.69 6.40
C GLU A 143 3.55 -15.96 6.25
N ILE A 144 3.41 -14.76 6.82
CA ILE A 144 2.21 -13.93 6.64
C ILE A 144 2.05 -13.54 5.17
N VAL A 145 3.10 -13.06 4.53
CA VAL A 145 3.08 -12.66 3.12
C VAL A 145 2.72 -13.84 2.22
N LYS A 146 3.32 -15.01 2.46
CA LYS A 146 2.97 -16.26 1.74
C LYS A 146 1.51 -16.63 1.95
N GLY A 147 1.04 -16.62 3.18
CA GLY A 147 -0.36 -16.94 3.50
C GLY A 147 -1.33 -16.01 2.78
N ILE A 148 -1.08 -14.70 2.78
CA ILE A 148 -1.90 -13.72 2.05
C ILE A 148 -1.88 -14.00 0.55
N ALA A 149 -0.71 -14.31 -0.02
CA ALA A 149 -0.58 -14.64 -1.44
C ALA A 149 -1.41 -15.88 -1.82
N TYR A 150 -1.27 -16.98 -1.06
CA TYR A 150 -2.08 -18.19 -1.25
C TYR A 150 -3.58 -17.91 -1.10
N GLY A 151 -3.96 -17.13 -0.09
CA GLY A 151 -5.36 -16.76 0.16
C GLY A 151 -5.96 -15.91 -0.96
N GLY A 152 -5.17 -14.98 -1.51
CA GLY A 152 -5.57 -14.15 -2.64
C GLY A 152 -5.57 -14.87 -3.99
N GLY A 153 -5.07 -16.11 -4.04
CA GLY A 153 -4.99 -16.90 -5.26
C GLY A 153 -3.85 -16.49 -6.19
N LEU A 154 -2.75 -15.97 -5.63
CA LEU A 154 -1.51 -15.76 -6.37
C LEU A 154 -0.71 -17.07 -6.43
N GLU A 155 0.04 -17.27 -7.51
CA GLU A 155 0.90 -18.43 -7.66
C GLU A 155 2.18 -18.21 -6.85
N VAL A 156 2.40 -19.08 -5.85
CA VAL A 156 3.60 -19.09 -5.00
C VAL A 156 4.39 -20.36 -5.28
N VAL A 157 5.65 -20.21 -5.65
CA VAL A 157 6.59 -21.32 -5.91
C VAL A 157 7.69 -21.28 -4.86
N GLU A 158 7.91 -22.38 -4.13
CA GLU A 158 8.98 -22.50 -3.15
C GLU A 158 10.13 -23.35 -3.70
N GLU A 159 11.31 -22.75 -3.82
CA GLU A 159 12.53 -23.42 -4.28
C GLU A 159 13.71 -23.02 -3.38
N GLY A 160 14.43 -24.01 -2.83
CA GLY A 160 15.65 -23.75 -2.05
C GLY A 160 15.47 -22.86 -0.80
N GLY A 161 14.27 -22.84 -0.20
CA GLY A 161 13.98 -21.99 0.96
C GLY A 161 13.60 -20.54 0.60
N ILE A 162 13.48 -20.23 -0.69
CA ILE A 162 12.99 -18.94 -1.19
C ILE A 162 11.60 -19.16 -1.78
N ALA A 163 10.64 -18.31 -1.40
CA ALA A 163 9.32 -18.32 -1.99
C ALA A 163 9.19 -17.21 -3.04
N THR A 164 8.67 -17.55 -4.20
CA THR A 164 8.50 -16.62 -5.33
C THR A 164 7.01 -16.47 -5.62
N ILE A 165 6.50 -15.25 -5.55
CA ILE A 165 5.14 -14.91 -5.97
C ILE A 165 5.22 -14.41 -7.42
N LYS A 166 4.56 -15.10 -8.35
CA LYS A 166 4.48 -14.63 -9.74
C LYS A 166 3.47 -13.49 -9.85
N LEU A 167 3.87 -12.41 -10.49
CA LEU A 167 2.95 -11.37 -10.93
C LEU A 167 2.24 -11.87 -12.18
N GLY A 168 1.00 -12.35 -12.04
CA GLY A 168 0.15 -12.59 -13.21
C GLY A 168 0.08 -11.31 -14.05
N ASN A 169 0.57 -11.36 -15.29
CA ASN A 169 0.66 -10.30 -16.30
C ASN A 169 -0.02 -8.98 -15.91
N ARG A 170 0.67 -8.13 -15.15
CA ARG A 170 0.27 -6.72 -14.96
C ARG A 170 0.92 -5.76 -15.97
N ASN A 171 1.73 -6.27 -16.89
CA ASN A 171 2.36 -5.48 -17.95
C ASN A 171 2.08 -6.09 -19.34
N LYS A 172 0.86 -5.91 -19.84
CA LYS A 172 0.72 -5.48 -21.22
C LYS A 172 -0.03 -4.15 -21.17
N PRO A 173 0.59 -3.00 -21.55
CA PRO A 173 -0.24 -1.94 -22.08
C PRO A 173 -1.06 -2.58 -23.19
N GLU A 174 -2.38 -2.47 -23.12
CA GLU A 174 -3.21 -2.70 -24.29
C GLU A 174 -2.69 -1.71 -25.34
N ASN A 175 -1.85 -2.21 -26.24
CA ASN A 175 -1.46 -1.49 -27.43
C ASN A 175 -2.76 -1.20 -28.18
N THR A 176 -3.20 0.05 -28.09
CA THR A 176 -4.10 0.65 -29.06
C THR A 176 -3.39 0.56 -30.41
N THR A 177 -3.82 -0.37 -31.24
CA THR A 177 -3.38 -0.58 -32.63
C THR A 177 -4.59 -1.30 -33.26
N GLN A 178 -5.38 -0.77 -34.18
CA GLN A 178 -5.35 0.38 -35.09
C GLN A 178 -6.78 0.92 -35.25
#